data_AF-A0A2V2CEC1-F1
#
_entry.id   AF-A0A2V2CEC1-F1
#
_cell.length_a   1.000
_cell.length_b   1.000
_cell.length_c   1.000
_cell.angle_alpha   90.00
_cell.angle_beta   90.00
_cell.angle_gamma   90.00
#
_symmetry.space_group_name_H-M   'P 1'
#
loop_
_entity.id
_entity.type
_entity.pdbx_description
1 polymer ?
#
loop_
_entity_poly.entity_id
_entity_poly.type
_entity_poly.pdbx_seq_one_letter_code
_entity_poly.pdbx_strand_id
1 'polypeptide(L)'
;MEHHAASPTPGGLVAFAVACYTFVGVFAGLVPGEGLFLLGCWLLGGFVVQILVASKEIDHGVQLGGNVFLFFQGFFMLTGAISSMAKYLCLYVWETPFNTMAEGFGWLACTIALILWTPGYLKTANKPFATAVVFTDVALIGVVLNDMYLLGAAASIVKPVVAICLAIAGTLGIYVASAIQLNSCFGRTVLPLGSPWIRDKATDHA
;
A
#
# COMPACT_ATOMS: atom_id res chain seq x y z
N MET A 1 -8.69 23.56 -25.00
CA MET A 1 -7.64 22.89 -24.20
C MET A 1 -8.26 22.53 -22.87
N GLU A 2 -8.65 21.28 -22.68
CA GLU A 2 -9.03 20.81 -21.34
C GLU A 2 -7.81 20.96 -20.44
N HIS A 3 -7.96 21.74 -19.36
CA HIS A 3 -6.95 21.85 -18.32
C HIS A 3 -6.92 20.50 -17.60
N HIS A 4 -6.06 19.56 -18.02
CA HIS A 4 -5.78 18.38 -17.21
C HIS A 4 -5.06 18.86 -15.95
N ALA A 5 -5.77 18.83 -14.81
CA ALA A 5 -5.17 19.14 -13.52
C ALA A 5 -3.99 18.18 -13.24
N ALA A 6 -3.01 18.65 -12.46
CA ALA A 6 -1.85 17.84 -12.11
C ALA A 6 -2.27 16.52 -11.45
N SER A 7 -1.58 15.42 -11.77
CA SER A 7 -1.89 14.12 -11.16
C SER A 7 -1.55 14.13 -9.66
N PRO A 8 -2.49 13.73 -8.79
CA PRO A 8 -2.25 13.61 -7.35
C PRO A 8 -1.50 12.32 -6.99
N THR A 9 -1.37 11.36 -7.92
CA THR A 9 -0.81 10.02 -7.69
C THR A 9 0.51 10.02 -6.91
N PRO A 10 1.50 10.90 -7.17
CA PRO A 10 2.75 10.91 -6.41
C PRO A 10 2.55 11.07 -4.89
N GLY A 11 1.60 11.91 -4.46
CA GLY A 11 1.27 12.08 -3.04
C GLY A 11 0.70 10.79 -2.43
N GLY A 12 -0.20 10.12 -3.15
CA GLY A 12 -0.79 8.85 -2.71
C GLY A 12 0.22 7.72 -2.60
N LEU A 13 1.21 7.70 -3.50
CA LEU A 13 2.31 6.72 -3.49
C LEU A 13 3.31 6.97 -2.35
N VAL A 14 3.57 8.22 -1.99
CA VAL A 14 4.37 8.55 -0.79
C VAL A 14 3.62 8.13 0.47
N ALA A 15 2.32 8.41 0.56
CA ALA A 15 1.50 7.95 1.68
C ALA A 15 1.50 6.41 1.80
N PHE A 16 1.35 5.71 0.67
CA PHE A 16 1.50 4.25 0.59
C PHE A 16 2.86 3.78 1.12
N ALA A 17 3.94 4.42 0.70
CA ALA A 17 5.28 4.06 1.16
C ALA A 17 5.49 4.31 2.66
N VAL A 18 4.93 5.38 3.22
CA VAL A 18 4.94 5.62 4.67
C VAL A 18 4.32 4.44 5.41
N ALA A 19 3.15 3.98 4.98
CA ALA A 19 2.52 2.79 5.57
C ALA A 19 3.39 1.54 5.40
N CYS A 20 3.96 1.29 4.22
CA CYS A 20 4.86 0.17 4.00
C CYS A 20 6.02 0.18 4.98
N TYR A 21 6.77 1.29 5.11
CA TYR A 21 7.94 1.34 5.98
C TYR A 21 7.62 1.28 7.47
N THR A 22 6.49 1.82 7.92
CA THR A 22 6.10 1.67 9.33
C THR A 22 5.76 0.20 9.65
N PHE A 23 5.08 -0.50 8.76
CA PHE A 23 4.83 -1.93 8.91
C PHE A 23 6.06 -2.82 8.68
N VAL A 24 7.05 -2.39 7.87
CA VAL A 24 8.38 -3.03 7.83
C VAL A 24 8.97 -3.06 9.22
N GLY A 25 8.94 -1.93 9.94
CA GLY A 25 9.43 -1.85 11.32
C GLY A 25 8.77 -2.87 12.24
N VAL A 26 7.44 -3.01 12.15
CA VAL A 26 6.66 -3.96 12.96
C VAL A 26 7.00 -5.41 12.60
N PHE A 27 6.91 -5.79 11.33
CA PHE A 27 7.09 -7.18 10.89
C PHE A 27 8.54 -7.66 10.93
N ALA A 28 9.51 -6.73 10.87
CA ALA A 28 10.92 -7.03 11.10
C ALA A 28 11.29 -7.10 12.59
N GLY A 29 10.36 -6.77 13.51
CA GLY A 29 10.62 -6.72 14.95
C GLY A 29 11.49 -5.55 15.40
N LEU A 30 11.65 -4.52 14.56
CA LEU A 30 12.42 -3.31 14.86
C LEU A 30 11.59 -2.29 15.64
N VAL A 31 10.27 -2.32 15.47
CA VAL A 31 9.31 -1.49 16.20
C VAL A 31 8.52 -2.40 17.14
N PRO A 32 8.82 -2.40 18.44
CA PRO A 32 8.05 -3.13 19.44
C PRO A 32 6.65 -2.51 19.63
N GLY A 33 5.79 -3.18 20.38
CA GLY A 33 4.36 -2.84 20.46
C GLY A 33 4.06 -1.44 21.01
N GLU A 34 4.96 -0.85 21.80
CA GLU A 34 4.85 0.54 22.27
C GLU A 34 4.88 1.57 21.13
N GLY A 35 5.43 1.22 19.96
CA GLY A 35 5.46 2.08 18.78
C GLY A 35 4.13 2.15 18.02
N LEU A 36 3.15 1.28 18.33
CA LEU A 36 1.92 1.15 17.54
C LEU A 36 1.04 2.41 17.57
N PHE A 37 1.06 3.18 18.67
CA PHE A 37 0.32 4.44 18.72
C PHE A 37 0.88 5.46 17.73
N LEU A 38 2.20 5.61 17.70
CA LEU A 38 2.87 6.53 16.78
C LEU A 38 2.72 6.08 15.32
N LEU A 39 2.81 4.77 15.06
CA LEU A 39 2.49 4.19 13.76
C LEU A 39 1.09 4.62 13.32
N GLY A 40 0.09 4.52 14.22
CA GLY A 40 -1.26 4.99 13.94
C GLY A 40 -1.33 6.46 13.56
N CYS A 41 -0.61 7.34 14.25
CA CYS A 41 -0.56 8.77 13.91
C CYS A 41 -0.04 9.01 12.48
N TRP A 42 0.97 8.27 12.04
CA TRP A 42 1.49 8.36 10.67
C TRP A 42 0.48 7.88 9.62
N LEU A 43 -0.24 6.80 9.92
CA LEU A 43 -1.29 6.29 9.04
C LEU A 43 -2.47 7.29 8.91
N LEU A 44 -2.83 8.02 9.97
CA LEU A 44 -3.82 9.10 9.86
C LEU A 44 -3.37 10.22 8.89
N GLY A 45 -2.08 10.55 8.87
CA GLY A 45 -1.53 11.47 7.88
C GLY A 45 -1.69 10.94 6.45
N GLY A 46 -1.38 9.66 6.23
CA GLY A 46 -1.56 8.98 4.94
C GLY A 46 -3.02 8.92 4.49
N PHE A 47 -3.96 8.70 5.42
CA PHE A 47 -5.40 8.72 5.17
C PHE A 47 -5.85 10.04 4.54
N VAL A 48 -5.47 11.18 5.14
CA VAL A 48 -5.84 12.52 4.64
C VAL A 48 -5.34 12.75 3.22
N VAL A 49 -4.09 12.35 2.94
CA VAL A 49 -3.52 12.49 1.59
C VAL A 49 -4.32 11.66 0.59
N GLN A 50 -4.62 10.41 0.92
CA GLN A 50 -5.28 9.50 -0.02
C GLN A 50 -6.77 9.81 -0.24
N ILE A 51 -7.45 10.53 0.66
CA ILE A 51 -8.79 11.10 0.37
C ILE A 51 -8.74 11.96 -0.89
N LEU A 52 -7.78 12.88 -0.93
CA LEU A 52 -7.64 13.83 -2.03
C LEU A 52 -7.23 13.11 -3.32
N VAL A 53 -6.29 12.17 -3.21
CA VAL A 53 -5.79 11.40 -4.36
C VAL A 53 -6.90 10.55 -4.95
N ALA A 54 -7.62 9.79 -4.14
CA ALA A 54 -8.69 8.92 -4.59
C ALA A 54 -9.78 9.70 -5.33
N SER A 55 -10.26 10.80 -4.73
CA SER A 55 -11.27 11.67 -5.35
C SER A 55 -10.80 12.19 -6.71
N LYS A 56 -9.57 12.69 -6.78
CA LYS A 56 -9.05 13.30 -8.02
C LYS A 56 -8.73 12.28 -9.11
N GLU A 57 -8.25 11.10 -8.77
CA GLU A 57 -8.06 10.02 -9.75
C GLU A 57 -9.40 9.54 -10.34
N ILE A 58 -10.46 9.44 -9.52
CA ILE A 58 -11.81 9.11 -10.00
C ILE A 58 -12.36 10.23 -10.89
N ASP A 59 -12.22 11.49 -10.47
CA ASP A 59 -12.62 12.67 -11.27
C ASP A 59 -11.90 12.71 -12.64
N HIS A 60 -10.65 12.25 -12.69
CA HIS A 60 -9.86 12.14 -13.93
C HIS A 60 -10.17 10.87 -14.76
N GLY A 61 -11.12 10.05 -14.34
CA GLY A 61 -11.51 8.81 -15.04
C GLY A 61 -10.54 7.64 -14.83
N VAL A 62 -9.61 7.73 -13.89
CA VAL A 62 -8.65 6.66 -13.56
C VAL A 62 -9.27 5.68 -12.56
N GLN A 63 -10.19 4.85 -13.06
CA GLN A 63 -11.03 3.97 -12.23
C GLN A 63 -10.22 3.05 -11.30
N LEU A 64 -9.21 2.34 -11.82
CA LEU A 64 -8.45 1.36 -11.04
C LEU A 64 -7.66 2.04 -9.92
N GLY A 65 -6.84 3.05 -10.26
CA GLY A 65 -6.04 3.79 -9.30
C GLY A 65 -6.91 4.51 -8.26
N GLY A 66 -7.97 5.18 -8.70
CA GLY A 66 -8.90 5.90 -7.85
C GLY A 66 -9.60 5.01 -6.82
N ASN A 67 -10.15 3.86 -7.24
CA ASN A 67 -10.79 2.93 -6.30
C ASN A 67 -9.78 2.27 -5.37
N VAL A 68 -8.56 1.97 -5.83
CA VAL A 68 -7.51 1.41 -4.97
C VAL A 68 -7.11 2.40 -3.89
N PHE A 69 -6.84 3.66 -4.24
CA PHE A 69 -6.60 4.68 -3.22
C PHE A 69 -7.81 4.88 -2.30
N LEU A 70 -9.03 4.74 -2.81
CA LEU A 70 -10.27 4.88 -2.02
C LEU A 70 -10.41 3.82 -0.92
N PHE A 71 -10.18 2.54 -1.21
CA PHE A 71 -10.26 1.53 -0.15
C PHE A 71 -8.97 1.48 0.69
N PHE A 72 -7.81 1.82 0.12
CA PHE A 72 -6.55 1.93 0.87
C PHE A 72 -6.64 3.03 1.94
N GLN A 73 -7.20 4.20 1.62
CA GLN A 73 -7.40 5.25 2.62
C GLN A 73 -8.31 4.78 3.77
N GLY A 74 -9.39 4.05 3.45
CA GLY A 74 -10.38 3.65 4.44
C GLY A 74 -9.83 2.56 5.36
N PHE A 75 -9.29 1.49 4.77
CA PHE A 75 -8.96 0.28 5.52
C PHE A 75 -7.48 0.19 5.89
N PHE A 76 -6.57 0.52 4.97
CA PHE A 76 -5.13 0.41 5.24
C PHE A 76 -4.62 1.57 6.07
N MET A 77 -5.12 2.77 5.79
CA MET A 77 -4.72 3.98 6.51
C MET A 77 -5.61 4.21 7.74
N LEU A 78 -6.89 4.53 7.58
CA LEU A 78 -7.73 4.92 8.72
C LEU A 78 -8.01 3.75 9.67
N THR A 79 -8.55 2.64 9.18
CA THR A 79 -8.79 1.47 10.05
C THR A 79 -7.48 0.91 10.60
N GLY A 80 -6.42 0.81 9.78
CA GLY A 80 -5.08 0.44 10.24
C GLY A 80 -4.54 1.36 11.36
N ALA A 81 -4.79 2.67 11.25
CA ALA A 81 -4.41 3.64 12.28
C ALA A 81 -5.16 3.40 13.59
N ILE A 82 -6.50 3.36 13.51
CA ILE A 82 -7.37 3.17 14.67
C ILE A 82 -7.06 1.82 15.34
N SER A 83 -6.87 0.76 14.56
CA SER A 83 -6.49 -0.57 15.06
C SER A 83 -5.15 -0.53 15.79
N SER A 84 -4.13 0.12 15.21
CA SER A 84 -2.81 0.20 15.84
C SER A 84 -2.83 0.99 17.15
N MET A 85 -3.57 2.11 17.19
CA MET A 85 -3.78 2.87 18.42
C MET A 85 -4.57 2.06 19.45
N ALA A 86 -5.62 1.36 19.04
CA ALA A 86 -6.42 0.52 19.93
C ALA A 86 -5.59 -0.63 20.53
N LYS A 87 -4.74 -1.29 19.73
CA LYS A 87 -3.80 -2.31 20.21
C LYS A 87 -2.88 -1.75 21.28
N TYR A 88 -2.31 -0.57 21.05
CA TYR A 88 -1.48 0.10 22.06
C TYR A 88 -2.27 0.36 23.35
N LEU A 89 -3.46 0.95 23.25
CA LEU A 89 -4.28 1.27 24.42
C LEU A 89 -4.67 0.02 25.22
N CYS A 90 -5.13 -1.03 24.53
CA CYS A 90 -5.48 -2.29 25.18
C CYS A 90 -4.29 -2.96 25.86
N LEU A 91 -3.13 -2.99 25.21
CA LEU A 91 -1.94 -3.68 25.73
C LEU A 91 -1.20 -2.93 26.84
N TYR A 92 -1.12 -1.60 26.75
CA TYR A 92 -0.20 -0.80 27.57
C TYR A 92 -0.89 0.22 28.48
N VAL A 93 -2.19 0.47 28.32
CA VAL A 93 -2.92 1.47 29.12
C VAL A 93 -4.09 0.84 29.88
N TRP A 94 -4.92 0.05 29.21
CA TRP A 94 -6.13 -0.54 29.78
C TRP A 94 -5.96 -1.99 30.23
N GLU A 95 -4.85 -2.62 29.87
CA GLU A 95 -4.55 -4.02 30.19
C GLU A 95 -5.73 -4.96 29.84
N THR A 96 -6.42 -4.66 28.75
CA THR A 96 -7.60 -5.39 28.30
C THR A 96 -7.23 -6.37 27.19
N PRO A 97 -7.71 -7.62 27.23
CA PRO A 97 -7.51 -8.56 26.15
C PRO A 97 -8.03 -8.02 24.81
N PHE A 98 -7.30 -8.29 23.72
CA PHE A 98 -7.74 -8.00 22.36
C PHE A 98 -7.52 -9.23 21.47
N ASN A 99 -8.32 -9.37 20.42
CA ASN A 99 -8.26 -10.49 19.48
C ASN A 99 -8.17 -9.95 18.04
N THR A 100 -7.07 -10.24 17.35
CA THR A 100 -6.81 -9.76 15.98
C THR A 100 -7.55 -10.55 14.91
N MET A 101 -8.26 -11.62 15.25
CA MET A 101 -8.96 -12.44 14.26
C MET A 101 -10.01 -11.63 13.48
N ALA A 102 -10.71 -10.71 14.14
CA ALA A 102 -11.66 -9.82 13.48
C ALA A 102 -10.97 -8.93 12.43
N GLU A 103 -9.79 -8.42 12.77
CA GLU A 103 -8.95 -7.64 11.86
C GLU A 103 -8.41 -8.51 10.72
N GLY A 104 -8.04 -9.76 10.97
CA GLY A 104 -7.65 -10.73 9.96
C GLY A 104 -8.73 -10.95 8.89
N PHE A 105 -10.01 -11.02 9.26
CA PHE A 105 -11.12 -11.06 8.29
C PHE A 105 -11.28 -9.76 7.50
N GLY A 106 -11.05 -8.60 8.14
CA GLY A 106 -11.03 -7.30 7.45
C GLY A 106 -9.91 -7.22 6.41
N TRP A 107 -8.70 -7.65 6.79
CA TRP A 107 -7.56 -7.75 5.88
C TRP A 107 -7.81 -8.76 4.77
N LEU A 108 -8.49 -9.88 5.04
CA LEU A 108 -8.79 -10.90 4.03
C LEU A 108 -9.62 -10.32 2.88
N ALA A 109 -10.67 -9.55 3.19
CA ALA A 109 -11.48 -8.89 2.17
C ALA A 109 -10.64 -7.92 1.31
N CYS A 110 -9.82 -7.10 1.97
CA CYS A 110 -8.90 -6.17 1.31
C CYS A 110 -7.87 -6.88 0.40
N THR A 111 -7.31 -7.98 0.90
CA THR A 111 -6.30 -8.79 0.22
C THR A 111 -6.88 -9.43 -1.04
N ILE A 112 -8.06 -10.04 -0.94
CA ILE A 112 -8.76 -10.63 -2.07
C ILE A 112 -9.08 -9.57 -3.13
N ALA A 113 -9.57 -8.40 -2.71
CA ALA A 113 -9.86 -7.31 -3.63
C ALA A 113 -8.61 -6.87 -4.40
N LEU A 114 -7.48 -6.63 -3.72
CA LEU A 114 -6.25 -6.20 -4.37
C LEU A 114 -5.73 -7.27 -5.35
N ILE A 115 -5.63 -8.52 -4.92
CA ILE A 115 -5.18 -9.64 -5.76
C ILE A 115 -6.02 -9.76 -7.04
N LEU A 116 -7.35 -9.65 -6.93
CA LEU A 116 -8.24 -9.74 -8.08
C LEU A 116 -8.14 -8.52 -9.01
N TRP A 117 -7.65 -7.37 -8.52
CA TRP A 117 -7.44 -6.16 -9.30
C TRP A 117 -6.00 -6.03 -9.84
N THR A 118 -5.04 -6.77 -9.29
CA THR A 118 -3.63 -6.83 -9.72
C THR A 118 -3.45 -7.08 -11.23
N PRO A 119 -4.24 -7.95 -11.91
CA PRO A 119 -4.16 -8.08 -13.36
C PRO A 119 -4.37 -6.75 -14.11
N GLY A 120 -5.23 -5.86 -13.59
CA GLY A 120 -5.44 -4.52 -14.13
C GLY A 120 -4.16 -3.67 -14.06
N TYR A 121 -3.40 -3.76 -12.96
CA TYR A 121 -2.11 -3.09 -12.81
C TYR A 121 -1.02 -3.69 -13.71
N LEU A 122 -0.97 -5.01 -13.84
CA LEU A 122 -0.02 -5.68 -14.74
C LEU A 122 -0.22 -5.22 -16.20
N LYS A 123 -1.44 -4.88 -16.58
CA LYS A 123 -1.79 -4.35 -17.91
C LYS A 123 -1.61 -2.85 -18.06
N THR A 124 -1.94 -2.05 -17.05
CA THR A 124 -2.08 -0.58 -17.22
C THR A 124 -0.99 0.23 -16.54
N ALA A 125 -0.37 -0.26 -15.47
CA ALA A 125 0.66 0.47 -14.75
C ALA A 125 2.07 0.20 -15.29
N ASN A 126 2.98 1.14 -15.05
CA ASN A 126 4.40 0.95 -15.31
C ASN A 126 4.98 -0.23 -14.50
N LYS A 127 6.08 -0.85 -14.99
CA LYS A 127 6.61 -2.09 -14.35
C LYS A 127 6.93 -1.92 -12.87
N PRO A 128 7.61 -0.86 -12.42
CA PRO A 128 7.91 -0.67 -11.00
C PRO A 128 6.63 -0.66 -10.16
N PHE A 129 5.59 0.07 -10.57
CA PHE A 129 4.36 0.13 -9.80
C PHE A 129 3.59 -1.19 -9.80
N ALA A 130 3.45 -1.84 -10.96
CA ALA A 130 2.83 -3.14 -11.06
C ALA A 130 3.56 -4.20 -10.20
N THR A 131 4.89 -4.12 -10.14
CA THR A 131 5.72 -4.97 -9.27
C THR A 131 5.46 -4.66 -7.79
N ALA A 132 5.35 -3.38 -7.42
CA ALA A 132 5.02 -2.98 -6.05
C ALA A 132 3.68 -3.58 -5.59
N VAL A 133 2.68 -3.60 -6.46
CA VAL A 133 1.36 -4.22 -6.17
C VAL A 133 1.51 -5.71 -5.92
N VAL A 134 2.24 -6.44 -6.76
CA VAL A 134 2.47 -7.89 -6.57
C VAL A 134 3.16 -8.18 -5.23
N PHE A 135 4.15 -7.39 -4.83
CA PHE A 135 4.77 -7.57 -3.51
C PHE A 135 3.82 -7.19 -2.37
N THR A 136 2.93 -6.23 -2.58
CA THR A 136 1.88 -5.88 -1.61
C THR A 136 0.91 -7.05 -1.42
N ASP A 137 0.51 -7.74 -2.50
CA ASP A 137 -0.35 -8.93 -2.43
C ASP A 137 0.28 -10.01 -1.55
N VAL A 138 1.57 -10.33 -1.77
CA VAL A 138 2.29 -11.33 -0.98
C VAL A 138 2.38 -10.93 0.49
N ALA A 139 2.68 -9.64 0.76
CA ALA A 139 2.72 -9.12 2.13
C ALA A 139 1.37 -9.29 2.83
N LEU A 140 0.27 -8.94 2.15
CA LEU A 140 -1.07 -8.97 2.74
C LEU A 140 -1.56 -10.38 3.04
N ILE A 141 -1.21 -11.37 2.23
CA ILE A 141 -1.46 -12.77 2.56
C ILE A 141 -0.80 -13.11 3.92
N GLY A 142 0.46 -12.69 4.13
CA GLY A 142 1.14 -12.90 5.40
C GLY A 142 0.51 -12.15 6.57
N VAL A 143 0.03 -10.92 6.36
CA VAL A 143 -0.72 -10.14 7.36
C VAL A 143 -1.99 -10.86 7.78
N VAL A 144 -2.80 -11.33 6.83
CA VAL A 144 -4.03 -12.07 7.10
C VAL A 144 -3.74 -13.32 7.93
N LEU A 145 -2.76 -14.12 7.50
CA LEU A 145 -2.39 -15.35 8.22
C LEU A 145 -1.88 -15.05 9.64
N ASN A 146 -1.16 -13.95 9.83
CA ASN A 146 -0.70 -13.51 11.15
C ASN A 146 -1.88 -13.15 12.06
N ASP A 147 -2.78 -12.28 11.60
CA ASP A 147 -3.85 -11.73 12.41
C ASP A 147 -4.94 -12.77 12.72
N MET A 148 -5.08 -13.80 11.87
CA MET A 148 -5.93 -14.97 12.11
C MET A 148 -5.26 -16.08 12.94
N TYR A 149 -4.03 -15.87 13.41
CA TYR A 149 -3.26 -16.86 14.19
C TYR A 149 -2.95 -18.17 13.45
N LEU A 150 -2.90 -18.15 12.11
CA LEU A 150 -2.72 -19.34 11.26
C LEU A 150 -1.25 -19.68 10.99
N LEU A 151 -0.31 -18.83 11.39
CA LEU A 151 1.12 -19.04 11.08
C LEU A 151 1.80 -20.12 11.93
N GLY A 152 1.38 -20.33 13.17
CA GLY A 152 2.04 -21.27 14.09
C GLY A 152 3.58 -21.11 14.10
N ALA A 153 4.31 -22.22 13.91
CA ALA A 153 5.77 -22.21 13.85
C ALA A 153 6.35 -21.43 12.65
N ALA A 154 5.58 -21.26 11.55
CA ALA A 154 6.02 -20.54 10.37
C ALA A 154 6.10 -19.02 10.58
N ALA A 155 5.60 -18.49 11.70
CA ALA A 155 5.63 -17.06 12.01
C ALA A 155 7.04 -16.45 11.98
N SER A 156 8.05 -17.21 12.39
CA SER A 156 9.47 -16.80 12.39
C SER A 156 10.03 -16.56 10.99
N ILE A 157 9.40 -17.14 9.95
CA ILE A 157 9.81 -17.01 8.55
C ILE A 157 8.89 -16.02 7.83
N VAL A 158 7.58 -16.15 8.01
CA VAL A 158 6.59 -15.36 7.27
C VAL A 158 6.63 -13.88 7.65
N LYS A 159 6.83 -13.54 8.92
CA LYS A 159 6.91 -12.12 9.34
C LYS A 159 8.08 -11.36 8.67
N PRO A 160 9.33 -11.88 8.65
CA PRO A 160 10.40 -11.30 7.85
C PRO A 160 10.08 -11.18 6.35
N VAL A 161 9.40 -12.18 5.77
CA VAL A 161 8.99 -12.12 4.35
C VAL A 161 8.01 -10.97 4.12
N VAL A 162 7.02 -10.79 4.99
CA VAL A 162 6.09 -9.64 4.93
C VAL A 162 6.87 -8.32 4.97
N ALA A 163 7.83 -8.18 5.90
CA ALA A 163 8.66 -6.98 5.99
C ALA A 163 9.45 -6.73 4.69
N ILE A 164 10.07 -7.75 4.10
CA ILE A 164 10.82 -7.61 2.84
C ILE A 164 9.89 -7.18 1.70
N CYS A 165 8.73 -7.82 1.57
CA CYS A 165 7.76 -7.49 0.54
C CYS A 165 7.26 -6.05 0.67
N LEU A 166 6.95 -5.59 1.89
CA LEU A 166 6.56 -4.20 2.14
C LEU A 166 7.69 -3.21 1.88
N ALA A 167 8.94 -3.55 2.22
CA ALA A 167 10.09 -2.71 1.92
C ALA A 167 10.26 -2.53 0.41
N ILE A 168 10.14 -3.61 -0.37
CA ILE A 168 10.19 -3.55 -1.84
C ILE A 168 9.04 -2.72 -2.38
N ALA A 169 7.81 -2.97 -1.92
CA ALA A 169 6.63 -2.27 -2.39
C ALA A 169 6.70 -0.77 -2.11
N GLY A 170 7.04 -0.37 -0.87
CA GLY A 170 7.20 1.02 -0.47
C GLY A 170 8.32 1.73 -1.25
N THR A 171 9.47 1.07 -1.43
CA THR A 171 10.59 1.61 -2.21
C THR A 171 10.18 1.87 -3.67
N LEU A 172 9.48 0.92 -4.30
CA LEU A 172 9.00 1.08 -5.68
C LEU A 172 7.91 2.15 -5.78
N GLY A 173 7.05 2.29 -4.76
CA GLY A 173 6.09 3.38 -4.66
C GLY A 173 6.77 4.75 -4.65
N ILE A 174 7.80 4.92 -3.82
CA ILE A 174 8.63 6.15 -3.81
C ILE A 174 9.30 6.37 -5.15
N TYR A 175 9.92 5.33 -5.72
CA TYR A 175 10.58 5.43 -7.02
C TYR A 175 9.63 5.97 -8.10
N VAL A 176 8.40 5.44 -8.15
CA VAL A 176 7.39 5.88 -9.12
C VAL A 176 6.93 7.31 -8.83
N ALA A 177 6.68 7.66 -7.57
CA ALA A 177 6.32 9.01 -7.17
C ALA A 177 7.39 10.03 -7.58
N SER A 178 8.66 9.73 -7.29
CA SER A 178 9.81 10.55 -7.67
C SER A 178 9.98 10.63 -9.18
N ALA A 179 9.80 9.52 -9.90
CA ALA A 179 9.91 9.49 -11.35
C ALA A 179 8.85 10.37 -12.02
N ILE A 180 7.61 10.36 -11.53
CA ILE A 180 6.56 11.25 -12.04
C ILE A 180 6.97 12.71 -11.84
N GLN A 181 7.37 13.11 -10.63
CA GLN A 181 7.76 14.49 -10.32
C GLN A 181 8.97 14.95 -11.14
N LEU A 182 10.06 14.18 -11.12
CA LEU A 182 11.30 14.54 -11.80
C LEU A 182 11.12 14.56 -13.32
N ASN A 183 10.47 13.55 -13.90
CA ASN A 183 10.29 13.51 -15.35
C ASN A 183 9.42 14.69 -15.83
N SER A 184 8.39 15.07 -15.06
CA SER A 184 7.56 16.25 -15.35
C SER A 184 8.33 17.56 -15.20
N CYS A 185 9.09 17.75 -14.11
CA CYS A 185 9.86 18.99 -13.89
C CYS A 185 10.96 19.19 -14.93
N PHE A 186 11.64 18.12 -15.33
CA PHE A 186 12.73 18.20 -16.31
C PHE A 186 12.27 18.10 -17.77
N GLY A 187 10.98 17.80 -18.01
CA GLY A 187 10.43 17.63 -19.37
C GLY A 187 11.07 16.49 -20.17
N ARG A 188 11.75 15.55 -19.49
CA ARG A 188 12.45 14.40 -20.08
C ARG A 188 12.50 13.25 -19.10
N THR A 189 12.80 12.04 -19.58
CA THR A 189 13.04 10.90 -18.70
C THR A 189 14.35 11.10 -17.90
N VAL A 190 14.20 11.28 -16.59
CA VAL A 190 15.26 11.26 -15.58
C VAL A 190 15.28 9.90 -14.89
N LEU A 191 14.11 9.40 -14.46
CA LEU A 191 13.93 8.06 -13.89
C LEU A 191 13.03 7.22 -14.81
N PRO A 192 13.51 6.08 -15.34
CA PRO A 192 12.75 5.25 -16.26
C PRO A 192 11.65 4.46 -15.54
N LEU A 193 10.40 4.60 -16.00
CA LEU A 193 9.25 3.83 -15.50
C LEU A 193 9.01 2.55 -16.31
N GLY A 194 9.40 2.52 -17.58
CA GLY A 194 9.13 1.39 -18.48
C GLY A 194 7.64 1.21 -18.83
N SER A 195 7.36 0.32 -19.79
CA SER A 195 6.00 -0.03 -20.20
C SER A 195 5.36 -1.05 -19.24
N PRO A 196 4.03 -1.22 -19.21
CA PRO A 196 3.40 -2.32 -18.49
C PRO A 196 3.97 -3.72 -18.79
N TRP A 197 3.70 -4.67 -17.89
CA TRP A 197 4.15 -6.06 -18.02
C TRP A 197 3.38 -6.80 -19.11
N ILE A 198 2.06 -6.60 -19.18
CA ILE A 198 1.20 -7.18 -20.20
C ILE A 198 1.02 -6.14 -21.31
N ARG A 199 1.45 -6.48 -22.53
CA ARG A 199 1.24 -5.69 -23.75
C ARG A 199 0.12 -6.30 -24.58
N ASP A 200 -0.67 -5.47 -25.25
CA ASP A 200 -1.62 -5.96 -26.25
C ASP A 200 -0.84 -6.43 -27.50
N LYS A 201 -1.20 -7.59 -28.07
CA LYS A 201 -0.50 -8.24 -29.20
C LYS A 201 -0.53 -7.45 -30.53
N ALA A 202 -1.06 -6.22 -30.57
CA ALA A 202 -1.40 -5.53 -31.81
C ALA A 202 -0.44 -4.42 -32.26
N THR A 203 0.66 -4.16 -31.54
CA THR A 203 1.60 -3.07 -31.87
C THR A 203 3.02 -3.53 -32.23
N ASP A 204 3.23 -4.81 -32.54
CA ASP A 204 4.51 -5.32 -33.03
C ASP A 204 4.64 -5.29 -34.57
N HIS A 205 3.65 -4.70 -35.27
CA HIS A 205 3.66 -4.49 -36.72
C HIS A 205 3.15 -3.09 -37.08
N ALA A 206 3.96 -2.06 -36.82
CA ALA A 206 3.87 -0.76 -37.50
C ALA A 206 5.24 -0.08 -37.49
#